data_AF-A0A3M2EF71-F1
#
_entry.id   AF-A0A3M2EF71-F1
#
_cell.length_a   1.000
_cell.length_b   1.000
_cell.length_c   1.000
_cell.angle_alpha   90.00
_cell.angle_beta   90.00
_cell.angle_gamma   90.00
#
_symmetry.space_group_name_H-M   'P 1'
#
loop_
_entity.id
_entity.type
_entity.pdbx_description
1 polymer ?
#
loop_
_entity_poly.entity_id
_entity_poly.type
_entity_poly.pdbx_seq_one_letter_code
_entity_poly.pdbx_strand_id
1 'polypeptide(L)'
;MHPALQGLVTIIIGVGGCIGYFWLSNQFLDRVLFPPRGPHAGRNINRANQIRPWLFLFPALVALGLYLAYPVFETLRLSLTDRDQGGAFVGLANYRQMAAEPKFWEAMRNNMLWLVVVPALSTAFGLLAAQLTDRIRWGNVAKSLVFMPMAISFVGASVIWKLIYDVRPPELPQIGVLNAIWLQFDGG
;
A
#
# COMPACT_ATOMS: atom_id res chain seq x y z
N MET A 1 -22.51 -17.15 15.14
CA MET A 1 -22.86 -15.82 15.70
C MET A 1 -23.28 -14.92 14.55
N HIS A 2 -24.29 -14.06 14.73
CA HIS A 2 -24.77 -13.17 13.66
C HIS A 2 -23.67 -12.16 13.26
N PRO A 3 -23.40 -11.91 11.95
CA PRO A 3 -22.33 -11.00 11.51
C PRO A 3 -22.40 -9.60 12.13
N ALA A 4 -23.62 -9.07 12.30
CA ALA A 4 -23.83 -7.79 12.98
C ALA A 4 -23.37 -7.81 14.46
N LEU A 5 -23.56 -8.94 15.15
CA LEU A 5 -23.16 -9.11 16.54
C LEU A 5 -21.64 -9.26 16.66
N GLN A 6 -20.99 -9.93 15.71
CA GLN A 6 -19.53 -9.98 15.62
C GLN A 6 -18.94 -8.59 15.38
N GLY A 7 -19.54 -7.79 14.49
CA GLY A 7 -19.13 -6.41 14.26
C GLY A 7 -19.23 -5.55 15.52
N LEU A 8 -20.35 -5.61 16.23
CA LEU A 8 -20.54 -4.88 17.48
C LEU A 8 -19.54 -5.29 18.56
N VAL A 9 -19.33 -6.59 18.76
CA VAL A 9 -18.33 -7.10 19.71
C VAL A 9 -16.93 -6.61 19.34
N THR A 10 -16.57 -6.62 18.06
CA THR A 10 -15.27 -6.15 17.58
C THR A 10 -15.08 -4.65 17.86
N ILE A 11 -16.11 -3.84 17.65
CA ILE A 11 -16.09 -2.39 17.94
C ILE A 11 -15.92 -2.16 19.45
N ILE A 12 -16.70 -2.85 20.28
CA ILE A 12 -16.62 -2.69 21.74
C ILE A 12 -15.24 -3.07 22.27
N ILE A 13 -14.68 -4.19 21.79
CA ILE A 13 -13.35 -4.64 22.18
C ILE A 13 -12.28 -3.66 21.67
N GLY A 14 -12.36 -3.23 20.40
CA GLY A 14 -11.38 -2.31 19.82
C GLY A 14 -11.38 -0.95 20.51
N VAL A 15 -12.55 -0.31 20.59
CA VAL A 15 -12.71 1.01 21.23
C VAL A 15 -12.42 0.92 22.72
N GLY A 16 -12.96 -0.09 23.41
CA GLY A 16 -12.70 -0.32 24.83
C GLY A 16 -11.22 -0.57 25.12
N GLY A 17 -10.53 -1.31 24.26
CA GLY A 17 -9.09 -1.52 24.32
C GLY A 17 -8.30 -0.23 24.16
N CYS A 18 -8.66 0.62 23.21
CA CYS A 18 -8.03 1.93 23.02
C CYS A 18 -8.23 2.85 24.24
N ILE A 19 -9.46 2.93 24.77
CA ILE A 19 -9.77 3.73 25.96
C ILE A 19 -9.02 3.19 27.18
N GLY A 20 -9.04 1.87 27.37
CA GLY A 20 -8.34 1.20 28.47
C GLY A 20 -6.84 1.44 28.39
N TYR A 21 -6.23 1.32 27.21
CA TYR A 21 -4.82 1.59 26.98
C TYR A 21 -4.48 3.05 27.29
N PHE A 22 -5.26 4.01 26.79
CA PHE A 22 -5.07 5.43 27.06
C PHE A 22 -5.13 5.74 28.57
N TRP A 23 -6.15 5.22 29.24
CA TRP A 23 -6.37 5.46 30.67
C TRP A 23 -5.29 4.82 31.54
N LEU A 24 -4.96 3.54 31.30
CA LEU A 24 -3.91 2.83 32.01
C LEU A 24 -2.54 3.47 31.78
N SER A 25 -2.24 3.85 30.54
CA SER A 25 -0.98 4.51 30.17
C SER A 25 -0.80 5.83 30.90
N ASN A 26 -1.83 6.68 30.93
CA ASN A 26 -1.79 7.96 31.65
C ASN A 26 -1.75 7.75 33.18
N GLN A 27 -2.53 6.81 33.71
CA GLN A 27 -2.50 6.50 35.13
C GLN A 27 -1.11 6.02 35.57
N PHE A 28 -0.50 5.14 34.80
CA PHE A 28 0.84 4.62 35.08
C PHE A 28 1.89 5.73 35.01
N LEU A 29 1.84 6.56 33.97
CA LEU A 29 2.80 7.66 33.80
C LEU A 29 2.68 8.71 34.90
N ASP A 30 1.46 9.12 35.25
CA ASP A 30 1.21 10.25 36.15
C ASP A 30 1.14 9.85 37.62
N ARG A 31 0.86 8.58 37.97
CA ARG A 31 0.82 8.13 39.37
C ARG A 31 2.04 7.33 39.79
N VAL A 32 2.68 6.60 38.88
CA VAL A 32 3.79 5.69 39.22
C VAL A 32 5.14 6.28 38.83
N LEU A 33 5.30 6.71 37.57
CA LEU A 33 6.59 7.14 37.02
C LEU A 33 6.94 8.60 37.38
N PHE A 34 6.03 9.54 37.14
CA PHE A 34 6.27 10.97 37.29
C PHE A 34 5.12 11.66 38.00
N PRO A 35 4.97 11.45 39.33
CA PRO A 35 3.90 12.08 40.09
C PRO A 35 4.00 13.61 40.02
N PRO A 36 2.92 14.32 39.67
CA PRO A 36 2.89 15.78 39.59
C PRO A 36 2.76 16.42 40.99
N ARG A 37 3.38 15.83 42.01
CA ARG A 37 3.33 16.26 43.41
C ARG A 37 4.73 16.25 44.03
N GLY A 38 4.95 17.14 44.99
CA GLY A 38 6.23 17.27 45.71
C GLY A 38 7.17 18.34 45.15
N PRO A 39 8.39 18.46 45.71
CA PRO A 39 9.33 19.55 45.43
C PRO A 39 9.87 19.60 43.99
N HIS A 40 9.60 18.56 43.17
CA HIS A 40 10.06 18.47 41.78
C HIS A 40 8.91 18.31 40.77
N ALA A 41 7.68 18.71 41.12
CA ALA A 41 6.49 18.54 40.28
C ALA A 41 6.65 19.08 38.85
N GLY A 42 7.25 20.25 38.66
CA GLY A 42 7.46 20.83 37.33
C GLY A 42 8.37 19.99 36.42
N ARG A 43 9.42 19.38 36.99
CA ARG A 43 10.34 18.50 36.22
C ARG A 43 9.66 17.18 35.85
N ASN A 44 8.84 16.64 36.75
CA ASN A 44 8.09 15.41 36.52
C ASN A 44 7.05 15.58 35.41
N ILE A 45 6.32 16.70 35.39
CA ILE A 45 5.34 17.02 34.34
C ILE A 45 6.02 17.11 32.97
N ASN A 46 7.18 17.78 32.87
CA ASN A 46 7.91 17.87 31.61
C ASN A 46 8.37 16.50 31.09
N ARG A 47 8.83 15.61 31.97
CA ARG A 47 9.23 14.24 31.58
C ARG A 47 8.04 13.37 31.16
N ALA A 48 6.92 13.45 31.89
CA ALA A 48 5.69 12.76 31.51
C ALA A 48 5.21 13.22 30.12
N ASN A 49 5.20 14.53 29.86
CA ASN A 49 4.79 15.06 28.56
C ASN A 49 5.71 14.64 27.41
N GLN A 50 7.01 14.42 27.68
CA GLN A 50 7.95 13.91 26.66
C GLN A 50 7.74 12.42 26.34
N ILE A 51 7.37 11.60 27.33
CA ILE A 51 7.23 10.14 27.17
C ILE A 51 5.83 9.74 26.68
N ARG A 52 4.80 10.50 27.06
CA ARG A 52 3.38 10.20 26.74
C ARG A 52 3.12 9.95 25.24
N PRO A 53 3.66 10.73 24.28
CA PRO A 53 3.46 10.46 22.86
C PRO A 53 4.05 9.11 22.43
N TRP A 54 5.24 8.76 22.92
CA TRP A 54 5.89 7.49 22.59
C TRP A 54 5.13 6.29 23.14
N LEU A 55 4.52 6.42 24.31
CA LEU A 55 3.65 5.40 24.88
C LEU A 55 2.43 5.18 23.98
N PHE A 56 1.76 6.23 23.50
CA PHE A 56 0.63 6.06 22.58
C PHE A 56 1.01 5.54 21.20
N LEU A 57 2.20 5.86 20.71
CA LEU A 57 2.74 5.31 19.47
C LEU A 57 3.21 3.86 19.63
N PHE A 58 3.49 3.40 20.84
CA PHE A 58 4.10 2.09 21.09
C PHE A 58 3.35 0.92 20.43
N PRO A 59 2.01 0.77 20.54
CA PRO A 59 1.31 -0.35 19.90
C PRO A 59 1.43 -0.33 18.37
N ALA A 60 1.37 0.87 17.77
CA ALA A 60 1.56 1.04 16.34
C ALA A 60 3.00 0.72 15.93
N LEU A 61 4.00 1.19 16.68
CA LEU A 61 5.42 0.89 16.44
C LEU A 61 5.73 -0.59 16.57
N VAL A 62 5.12 -1.29 17.53
CA VAL A 62 5.23 -2.74 17.67
C VAL A 62 4.62 -3.44 16.46
N ALA A 63 3.42 -3.05 16.03
CA ALA A 63 2.79 -3.63 14.85
C ALA A 63 3.61 -3.37 13.57
N LEU A 64 4.06 -2.13 13.35
CA LEU A 64 4.96 -1.81 12.23
C LEU A 64 6.28 -2.59 12.33
N GLY A 65 6.84 -2.70 13.53
CA GLY A 65 8.06 -3.47 13.78
C GLY A 65 7.91 -4.94 13.39
N LEU A 66 6.81 -5.58 13.81
CA LEU A 66 6.56 -7.00 13.58
C LEU A 66 6.13 -7.31 12.13
N TYR A 67 5.27 -6.49 11.55
CA TYR A 67 4.67 -6.78 10.24
C TYR A 67 5.40 -6.14 9.06
N LEU A 68 6.20 -5.09 9.29
CA LEU A 68 6.93 -4.40 8.23
C LEU A 68 8.44 -4.52 8.42
N ALA A 69 8.96 -4.12 9.58
CA ALA A 69 10.42 -4.07 9.78
C ALA A 69 11.04 -5.47 9.88
N TYR A 70 10.45 -6.37 10.66
CA TYR A 70 10.95 -7.73 10.85
C TYR A 70 11.06 -8.51 9.54
N PRO A 71 10.03 -8.56 8.66
CA PRO A 71 10.14 -9.23 7.37
C PRO A 71 11.24 -8.65 6.47
N VAL A 72 11.52 -7.34 6.54
CA VAL A 72 12.61 -6.72 5.77
C VAL A 72 13.96 -7.28 6.21
N PHE A 73 14.25 -7.29 7.52
CA PHE A 73 15.51 -7.84 8.03
C PHE A 73 15.62 -9.35 7.80
N GLU A 74 14.51 -10.08 7.95
CA GLU A 74 14.51 -11.51 7.68
C GLU A 74 14.74 -11.80 6.19
N THR A 75 14.16 -11.02 5.28
CA THR A 75 14.41 -11.14 3.83
C THR A 75 15.87 -10.84 3.48
N LEU A 76 16.50 -9.85 4.14
CA LEU A 76 17.93 -9.55 3.98
C LEU A 76 18.82 -10.68 4.52
N ARG A 77 18.42 -11.32 5.63
CA ARG A 77 19.13 -12.49 6.15
C ARG A 77 19.01 -13.67 5.18
N LEU A 78 17.79 -13.93 4.72
CA LEU A 78 17.47 -15.02 3.80
C LEU A 78 18.16 -14.85 2.44
N SER A 79 18.33 -13.62 1.95
CA SER A 79 19.02 -13.36 0.69
C SER A 79 20.50 -13.73 0.71
N LEU A 80 21.10 -13.88 1.89
CA LEU A 80 22.48 -14.33 2.09
C LEU A 80 22.59 -15.84 2.36
N THR A 81 21.46 -16.55 2.39
CA THR A 81 21.38 -17.99 2.64
C THR A 81 20.85 -18.74 1.43
N ASP A 82 21.17 -20.02 1.33
CA ASP A 82 20.70 -20.91 0.28
C ASP A 82 19.60 -21.84 0.83
N ARG A 83 18.43 -21.81 0.19
CA ARG A 83 17.26 -22.59 0.58
C ARG A 83 17.45 -24.09 0.33
N ASP A 84 18.09 -24.46 -0.78
CA ASP A 84 18.27 -25.84 -1.20
C ASP A 84 19.37 -26.53 -0.36
N GLN A 85 20.33 -25.75 0.13
CA GLN A 85 21.36 -26.20 1.07
C GLN A 85 20.92 -26.12 2.55
N GLY A 86 19.61 -26.19 2.83
CA GLY A 86 19.09 -26.22 4.20
C GLY A 86 19.30 -24.93 5.00
N GLY A 87 19.44 -23.78 4.34
CA GLY A 87 19.70 -22.48 4.97
C GLY A 87 21.18 -22.16 5.18
N ALA A 88 22.08 -22.84 4.47
CA ALA A 88 23.52 -22.55 4.52
C ALA A 88 23.81 -21.09 4.14
N PHE A 89 24.74 -20.44 4.85
CA PHE A 89 25.17 -19.08 4.53
C PHE A 89 26.07 -19.08 3.29
N VAL A 90 25.61 -18.43 2.22
CA VAL A 90 26.30 -18.36 0.92
C VAL A 90 26.79 -16.94 0.58
N GLY A 91 26.61 -15.99 1.49
CA GLY A 91 27.03 -14.60 1.30
C GLY A 91 26.38 -13.98 0.06
N LEU A 92 27.19 -13.45 -0.87
CA LEU A 92 26.70 -12.77 -2.06
C LEU A 92 26.49 -13.67 -3.28
N ALA A 93 26.52 -15.01 -3.13
CA ALA A 93 26.36 -15.93 -4.25
C ALA A 93 25.02 -15.74 -4.99
N ASN A 94 23.92 -15.61 -4.25
CA ASN A 94 22.58 -15.35 -4.80
C ASN A 94 22.54 -14.08 -5.66
N TYR A 95 23.23 -13.02 -5.22
CA TYR A 95 23.30 -11.77 -5.97
C TYR A 95 24.12 -11.89 -7.26
N ARG A 96 25.21 -12.66 -7.25
CA ARG A 96 26.01 -12.94 -8.47
C ARG A 96 25.19 -13.74 -9.48
N GLN A 97 24.47 -14.76 -9.03
CA GLN A 97 23.59 -15.55 -9.89
C GLN A 97 22.47 -14.70 -10.48
N MET A 98 21.81 -13.88 -9.67
CA MET A 98 20.78 -12.94 -10.12
C MET A 98 21.32 -11.93 -11.15
N ALA A 99 22.51 -11.38 -10.92
CA ALA A 99 23.11 -10.41 -11.83
C ALA A 99 23.59 -11.02 -13.15
N ALA A 100 23.90 -12.32 -13.17
CA ALA A 100 24.26 -13.05 -14.39
C ALA A 100 23.05 -13.46 -15.24
N GLU A 101 21.84 -13.46 -14.66
CA GLU A 101 20.61 -13.86 -15.34
C GLU A 101 20.10 -12.75 -16.28
N PRO A 102 20.02 -12.97 -17.62
CA PRO A 102 19.56 -11.94 -18.55
C PRO A 102 18.13 -11.45 -18.27
N LYS A 103 17.25 -12.35 -17.81
CA LYS A 103 15.86 -12.01 -17.46
C LYS A 103 15.76 -11.02 -16.31
N PHE A 104 16.72 -11.01 -15.38
CA PHE A 104 16.75 -10.04 -14.29
C PHE A 104 16.87 -8.61 -14.84
N TRP A 105 17.77 -8.40 -15.80
CA TRP A 105 17.98 -7.08 -16.40
C TRP A 105 16.83 -6.64 -17.29
N GLU A 106 16.18 -7.59 -17.99
CA GLU A 106 14.96 -7.30 -18.74
C GLU A 106 13.84 -6.84 -17.80
N ALA A 107 13.59 -7.57 -16.71
CA ALA A 107 12.60 -7.21 -15.71
C ALA A 107 12.94 -5.87 -15.03
N MET A 108 14.21 -5.63 -14.69
CA MET A 108 14.67 -4.38 -14.08
C MET A 108 14.43 -3.19 -15.01
N ARG A 109 14.82 -3.29 -16.28
CA ARG A 109 14.60 -2.23 -17.28
C ARG A 109 13.11 -1.94 -17.45
N ASN A 110 12.29 -2.99 -17.58
CA ASN A 110 10.85 -2.82 -17.75
C ASN A 110 10.21 -2.15 -16.53
N ASN A 111 10.62 -2.52 -15.30
CA ASN A 111 10.16 -1.87 -14.08
C ASN A 111 10.60 -0.41 -13.98
N MET A 112 11.85 -0.10 -14.35
CA MET A 112 12.33 1.29 -14.37
C MET A 112 11.57 2.14 -15.38
N LEU A 113 11.31 1.61 -16.58
CA LEU A 113 10.48 2.29 -17.57
C LEU A 113 9.07 2.53 -17.05
N TRP A 114 8.43 1.53 -16.43
CA TRP A 114 7.12 1.69 -15.81
C TRP A 114 7.12 2.76 -14.72
N LEU A 115 8.13 2.74 -13.83
CA LEU A 115 8.27 3.66 -12.71
C LEU A 115 8.42 5.12 -13.16
N VAL A 116 9.08 5.37 -14.29
CA VAL A 116 9.29 6.73 -14.80
C VAL A 116 8.16 7.16 -15.72
N VAL A 117 7.83 6.35 -16.73
CA VAL A 117 6.93 6.75 -17.81
C VAL A 117 5.49 6.87 -17.30
N VAL A 118 5.01 5.91 -16.51
CA VAL A 118 3.60 5.87 -16.12
C VAL A 118 3.23 7.00 -15.16
N PRO A 119 3.96 7.26 -14.07
CA PRO A 119 3.69 8.42 -13.21
C PRO A 119 3.88 9.75 -13.92
N ALA A 120 4.89 9.89 -14.78
CA ALA A 120 5.13 11.13 -15.53
C ALA A 120 3.97 11.43 -16.47
N LEU A 121 3.57 10.47 -17.31
CA LEU A 121 2.44 10.64 -18.22
C LEU A 121 1.12 10.83 -17.47
N SER A 122 0.85 10.04 -16.42
CA SER A 122 -0.37 10.15 -15.63
C SER A 122 -0.49 11.52 -14.95
N THR A 123 0.62 12.04 -14.42
CA THR A 123 0.68 13.38 -13.83
C THR A 123 0.50 14.46 -14.88
N ALA A 124 1.16 14.34 -16.04
CA ALA A 124 1.03 15.29 -17.14
C ALA A 124 -0.41 15.36 -17.67
N PHE A 125 -1.03 14.21 -17.97
CA PHE A 125 -2.42 14.14 -18.42
C PHE A 125 -3.39 14.60 -17.32
N GLY A 126 -3.15 14.25 -16.06
CA GLY A 126 -3.95 14.71 -14.92
C GLY A 126 -3.93 16.23 -14.77
N LEU A 127 -2.77 16.86 -14.89
CA LEU A 127 -2.61 18.32 -14.86
C LEU A 127 -3.28 18.99 -16.07
N LEU A 128 -3.11 18.44 -17.27
CA LEU A 128 -3.78 18.94 -18.47
C LEU A 128 -5.31 18.89 -18.32
N ALA A 129 -5.84 17.75 -17.86
CA ALA A 129 -7.27 17.58 -17.61
C ALA A 129 -7.77 18.57 -16.54
N ALA A 130 -7.03 18.76 -15.44
CA ALA A 130 -7.38 19.72 -14.40
C ALA A 130 -7.45 21.15 -14.94
N GLN A 131 -6.41 21.59 -15.67
CA GLN A 131 -6.33 22.93 -16.24
C GLN A 131 -7.44 23.22 -17.26
N LEU A 132 -7.77 22.24 -18.10
CA LEU A 132 -8.87 22.35 -19.06
C LEU A 132 -10.21 22.47 -18.35
N THR A 133 -10.40 21.67 -17.30
CA THR A 133 -11.68 21.58 -16.61
C THR A 133 -11.99 22.79 -15.74
N ASP A 134 -10.97 23.47 -15.20
CA ASP A 134 -11.13 24.71 -14.43
C ASP A 134 -11.73 25.86 -15.24
N ARG A 135 -11.64 25.80 -16.58
CA ARG A 135 -12.20 26.83 -17.48
C ARG A 135 -13.66 26.57 -17.88
N ILE A 136 -14.22 25.41 -17.53
CA ILE A 136 -15.56 25.00 -17.97
C ILE A 136 -16.57 25.29 -16.85
N ARG A 137 -17.70 25.92 -17.19
CA ARG A 137 -18.80 26.21 -16.23
C ARG A 137 -19.32 24.95 -15.50
N TRP A 138 -19.13 23.77 -16.08
CA TRP A 138 -19.63 22.48 -15.63
C TRP A 138 -18.48 21.62 -15.09
N GLY A 139 -17.35 22.24 -14.73
CA GLY A 139 -16.10 21.55 -14.43
C GLY A 139 -16.21 20.51 -13.33
N ASN A 140 -17.12 20.68 -12.37
CA ASN A 140 -17.37 19.68 -11.33
C ASN A 140 -17.86 18.33 -11.90
N VAL A 141 -18.72 18.34 -12.93
CA VAL A 141 -19.21 17.10 -13.57
C VAL A 141 -18.08 16.43 -14.36
N ALA A 142 -17.32 17.21 -15.12
CA ALA A 142 -16.17 16.71 -15.87
C ALA A 142 -15.10 16.10 -14.96
N LYS A 143 -14.76 16.75 -13.82
CA LYS A 143 -13.86 16.19 -12.80
C LYS A 143 -14.39 14.86 -12.28
N SER A 144 -15.67 14.79 -11.92
CA SER A 144 -16.28 13.55 -11.43
C SER A 144 -16.19 12.39 -12.42
N LEU A 145 -16.40 12.63 -13.72
CA LEU A 145 -16.26 11.61 -14.77
C LEU A 145 -14.81 11.12 -14.91
N VAL A 146 -13.84 12.05 -14.91
CA VAL A 146 -12.41 11.71 -15.01
C VAL A 146 -11.94 10.90 -13.79
N PHE A 147 -12.48 11.19 -12.61
CA PHE A 147 -12.11 10.51 -11.36
C PHE A 147 -12.94 9.25 -11.06
N MET A 148 -14.08 9.06 -11.73
CA MET A 148 -14.97 7.89 -11.54
C MET A 148 -14.23 6.54 -11.61
N PRO A 149 -13.29 6.31 -12.55
CA PRO A 149 -12.60 5.02 -12.66
C PRO A 149 -11.75 4.65 -11.44
N MET A 150 -11.37 5.60 -10.58
CA MET A 150 -10.59 5.30 -9.37
C MET A 150 -11.34 4.40 -8.38
N ALA A 151 -12.67 4.29 -8.50
CA ALA A 151 -13.47 3.36 -7.71
C ALA A 151 -13.36 1.90 -8.20
N ILE A 152 -12.84 1.66 -9.40
CA ILE A 152 -12.68 0.32 -9.98
C ILE A 152 -11.43 -0.34 -9.36
N SER A 153 -11.57 -1.57 -8.88
CA SER A 153 -10.44 -2.34 -8.37
C SER A 153 -9.46 -2.72 -9.48
N PHE A 154 -8.18 -2.91 -9.17
CA PHE A 154 -7.20 -3.38 -10.16
C PHE A 154 -7.57 -4.73 -10.79
N VAL A 155 -8.26 -5.60 -10.05
CA VAL A 155 -8.79 -6.87 -10.58
C VAL A 155 -9.92 -6.62 -11.58
N GLY A 156 -10.84 -5.71 -11.28
CA GLY A 156 -11.90 -5.34 -12.22
C GLY A 156 -11.32 -4.68 -13.48
N ALA A 157 -10.39 -3.74 -13.30
CA ALA A 157 -9.69 -3.06 -14.39
C ALA A 157 -8.93 -4.06 -15.28
N SER A 158 -8.25 -5.05 -14.71
CA SER A 158 -7.54 -6.06 -15.51
C SER A 158 -8.48 -6.92 -16.34
N VAL A 159 -9.66 -7.27 -15.83
CA VAL A 159 -10.68 -7.99 -16.60
C VAL A 159 -11.25 -7.12 -17.72
N ILE A 160 -11.57 -5.85 -17.45
CA ILE A 160 -12.05 -4.91 -18.47
C ILE A 160 -11.04 -4.82 -19.62
N TRP A 161 -9.77 -4.56 -19.32
CA TRP A 161 -8.74 -4.44 -20.35
C TRP A 161 -8.44 -5.78 -21.04
N LYS A 162 -8.47 -6.90 -20.31
CA LYS A 162 -8.37 -8.23 -20.92
C LYS A 162 -9.48 -8.45 -21.95
N LEU A 163 -10.71 -8.10 -21.61
CA LEU A 163 -11.83 -8.21 -22.55
C LEU A 163 -11.65 -7.27 -23.73
N ILE A 164 -11.20 -6.02 -23.52
CA ILE A 164 -10.94 -5.06 -24.61
C ILE A 164 -9.90 -5.59 -25.61
N TYR A 165 -8.84 -6.23 -25.11
CA TYR A 165 -7.72 -6.76 -25.90
C TYR A 165 -7.84 -8.27 -26.23
N ASP A 166 -8.97 -8.92 -25.94
CA ASP A 166 -9.13 -10.37 -26.20
C ASP A 166 -9.13 -10.64 -27.70
N VAL A 167 -8.17 -11.44 -28.16
CA VAL A 167 -8.05 -11.85 -29.57
C VAL A 167 -8.51 -13.30 -29.68
N ARG A 168 -9.55 -13.54 -30.47
CA ARG A 168 -10.06 -14.86 -30.77
C ARG A 168 -9.79 -15.23 -32.22
N PRO A 169 -9.72 -16.53 -32.55
CA PRO A 169 -9.69 -16.98 -33.94
C PRO A 169 -10.81 -16.32 -34.76
N PRO A 170 -10.58 -16.01 -36.06
CA PRO A 170 -11.55 -15.30 -36.91
C PRO A 170 -12.90 -16.00 -37.01
N GLU A 171 -12.91 -17.31 -36.80
CA GLU A 171 -14.07 -18.20 -36.92
C GLU A 171 -15.06 -18.07 -35.73
N LEU A 172 -14.62 -17.43 -34.64
CA LEU A 172 -15.45 -17.20 -33.46
C LEU A 172 -15.88 -15.73 -33.35
N PRO A 173 -17.07 -15.46 -32.78
CA PRO A 173 -17.49 -14.09 -32.48
C PRO A 173 -16.47 -13.40 -31.57
N GLN A 174 -15.96 -12.27 -32.04
CA GLN A 174 -15.01 -11.45 -31.30
C GLN A 174 -15.72 -10.77 -30.13
N ILE A 175 -15.14 -10.87 -28.94
CA ILE A 175 -15.58 -10.13 -27.76
C ILE A 175 -14.66 -8.94 -27.45
N GLY A 176 -13.46 -8.93 -28.06
CA GLY A 176 -12.52 -7.84 -27.98
C GLY A 176 -13.01 -6.62 -28.75
N VAL A 177 -13.30 -5.54 -28.03
CA VAL A 177 -13.80 -4.30 -28.65
C VAL A 177 -12.81 -3.78 -29.69
N LEU A 178 -11.50 -3.80 -29.40
CA LEU A 178 -10.50 -3.33 -30.34
C LEU A 178 -10.37 -4.25 -31.56
N ASN A 179 -10.44 -5.56 -31.37
CA ASN A 179 -10.36 -6.51 -32.47
C ASN A 179 -11.60 -6.46 -33.37
N ALA A 180 -12.78 -6.31 -32.76
CA ALA A 180 -14.04 -6.14 -33.48
C ALA A 180 -14.08 -4.85 -34.31
N ILE A 181 -13.51 -3.75 -33.80
CA ILE A 181 -13.35 -2.50 -34.55
C ILE A 181 -12.33 -2.69 -35.68
N TRP A 182 -11.20 -3.35 -35.42
CA TRP A 182 -10.15 -3.59 -36.41
C TRP A 182 -10.68 -4.34 -37.64
N LEU A 183 -11.44 -5.42 -37.43
CA LEU A 183 -12.04 -6.21 -38.51
C LEU A 183 -13.10 -5.46 -39.34
N GLN A 184 -13.59 -4.30 -38.89
CA GLN A 184 -14.52 -3.46 -39.66
C GLN A 184 -13.84 -2.54 -40.66
N PHE A 185 -12.55 -2.23 -40.47
CA PHE A 185 -11.75 -1.52 -41.45
C PHE A 185 -11.05 -2.57 -42.32
N ASP A 186 -11.27 -2.55 -43.65
CA ASP A 186 -10.74 -3.51 -44.65
C ASP A 186 -9.28 -3.95 -44.40
N GLY A 187 -9.07 -4.92 -43.50
CA GLY A 187 -7.74 -5.14 -42.92
C GLY A 187 -7.67 -6.24 -41.87
N GLY A 188 -8.32 -7.37 -42.11
CA GLY A 188 -7.69 -8.66 -41.85
C GLY A 188 -6.88 -9.04 -43.08
#